data_AF-A0AAV4XCD2-F1
#
_entry.id   AF-A0AAV4XCD2-F1
#
_cell.length_a   1.000
_cell.length_b   1.000
_cell.length_c   1.000
_cell.angle_alpha   90.00
_cell.angle_beta   90.00
_cell.angle_gamma   90.00
#
_symmetry.space_group_name_H-M   'P 1'
#
loop_
_entity.id
_entity.type
_entity.pdbx_description
1 polymer ?
#
loop_
_entity_poly.entity_id
_entity_poly.type
_entity_poly.pdbx_seq_one_letter_code
_entity_poly.pdbx_strand_id
1 'polypeptide(L)'
;MSLPMGLLRDEIINLEKKNDVLWFSKCPPTKDGMERFSCPSPDHTTRYRCIDDRSLCDGFIDCPNAEDEDMGSCMFFKTTKAHLDVLADALLRWARGRY
;
A
#
# COMPACT_ATOMS: atom_id res chain seq x y z
N MET A 1 -4.02 34.80 -26.06
CA MET A 1 -4.83 34.66 -24.83
C MET A 1 -4.68 33.22 -24.37
N SER A 2 -3.67 32.95 -23.53
CA SER A 2 -3.41 31.61 -23.01
C SER A 2 -3.80 31.60 -21.54
N LEU A 3 -4.79 30.79 -21.18
CA LEU A 3 -5.16 30.55 -19.79
C LEU A 3 -4.07 29.70 -19.12
N PRO A 4 -3.67 30.00 -17.86
CA PRO A 4 -2.71 29.19 -17.15
C PRO A 4 -3.38 27.89 -16.69
N MET A 5 -2.99 26.77 -17.32
CA MET A 5 -3.34 25.40 -16.96
C MET A 5 -2.51 24.92 -15.74
N GLY A 6 -2.39 25.77 -14.72
CA GLY A 6 -1.36 25.63 -13.67
C GLY A 6 -1.87 25.63 -12.22
N LEU A 7 -3.18 25.71 -11.99
CA LEU A 7 -3.73 25.85 -10.63
C LEU A 7 -4.74 24.77 -10.20
N LEU A 8 -5.06 23.81 -11.08
CA LEU A 8 -5.98 22.71 -10.74
C LEU A 8 -5.29 21.35 -10.53
N ARG A 9 -3.99 21.22 -10.83
CA ARG A 9 -3.25 19.96 -10.64
C ARG A 9 -2.77 19.74 -9.21
N ASP A 10 -2.37 20.81 -8.54
CA ASP A 10 -1.76 20.71 -7.20
C ASP A 10 -2.79 20.36 -6.10
N GLU A 11 -4.07 20.74 -6.26
CA GLU A 11 -5.13 20.37 -5.31
C GLU A 11 -5.60 18.91 -5.48
N ILE A 12 -5.62 18.38 -6.71
CA ILE A 12 -6.06 17.00 -7.00
C ILE A 12 -5.01 15.98 -6.53
N ILE A 13 -3.72 16.25 -6.75
CA ILE A 13 -2.62 15.37 -6.27
C ILE A 13 -2.61 15.26 -4.74
N ASN A 14 -3.07 16.29 -4.02
CA ASN A 14 -3.15 16.27 -2.56
C ASN A 14 -4.32 15.44 -2.00
N LEU A 15 -5.36 15.18 -2.80
CA LEU A 15 -6.52 14.37 -2.38
C LEU A 15 -6.27 12.86 -2.58
N GLU A 16 -5.59 12.46 -3.67
CA GLU A 16 -5.23 11.04 -3.90
C GLU A 16 -4.11 10.57 -2.97
N LYS A 17 -3.08 11.41 -2.73
CA LYS A 17 -2.05 11.11 -1.72
C LYS A 17 -2.62 11.02 -0.31
N LYS A 18 -3.72 11.72 -0.01
CA LYS A 18 -4.36 11.65 1.31
C LYS A 18 -4.99 10.29 1.60
N ASN A 19 -5.40 9.54 0.58
CA ASN A 19 -5.98 8.21 0.73
C ASN A 19 -4.93 7.08 0.71
N ASP A 20 -3.88 7.19 -0.12
CA ASP A 20 -2.77 6.21 -0.10
C ASP A 20 -1.88 6.35 1.15
N VAL A 21 -1.62 7.58 1.61
CA VAL A 21 -0.87 7.80 2.86
C VAL A 21 -1.66 7.34 4.09
N LEU A 22 -3.00 7.29 4.03
CA LEU A 22 -3.82 6.87 5.17
C LEU A 22 -3.79 5.35 5.42
N TRP A 23 -3.60 4.53 4.39
CA TRP A 23 -3.38 3.08 4.54
C TRP A 23 -1.95 2.78 5.02
N PHE A 24 -0.95 3.46 4.44
CA PHE A 24 0.45 3.37 4.84
C PHE A 24 0.70 3.85 6.29
N SER A 25 -0.15 4.76 6.80
CA SER A 25 -0.07 5.27 8.18
C SER A 25 -0.62 4.34 9.25
N LYS A 26 -1.32 3.24 8.90
CA LYS A 26 -1.84 2.30 9.91
C LYS A 26 -0.75 1.39 10.47
N CYS A 27 0.26 1.08 9.66
CA CYS A 27 1.36 0.21 10.04
C CYS A 27 2.69 0.90 9.74
N PRO A 28 3.30 1.59 10.73
CA PRO A 28 4.62 2.16 10.52
C PRO A 28 5.63 1.05 10.21
N PRO A 29 6.60 1.30 9.32
CA PRO A 29 7.67 0.35 9.08
C PRO A 29 8.44 0.08 10.37
N THR A 30 9.02 -1.11 10.48
CA THR A 30 9.91 -1.42 11.61
C THR A 30 11.15 -0.55 11.58
N LYS A 31 11.80 -0.38 12.73
CA LYS A 31 13.10 0.34 12.83
C LYS A 31 14.18 -0.29 11.94
N ASP A 32 14.03 -1.58 11.63
CA ASP A 32 14.91 -2.38 10.78
C ASP A 32 14.59 -2.23 9.27
N GLY A 33 13.58 -1.43 8.91
CA GLY A 33 13.22 -1.17 7.51
C GLY A 33 12.38 -2.27 6.85
N MET A 34 11.90 -3.27 7.62
CA MET A 34 10.95 -4.25 7.09
C MET A 34 9.58 -3.61 6.89
N GLU A 35 9.02 -3.82 5.70
CA GLU A 35 7.67 -3.42 5.35
C GLU A 35 6.65 -4.21 6.18
N ARG A 36 5.63 -3.52 6.67
CA ARG A 36 4.51 -4.12 7.39
C ARG A 36 3.22 -3.92 6.63
N PHE A 37 2.34 -4.90 6.72
CA PHE A 37 1.04 -4.88 6.06
C PHE A 37 -0.06 -4.80 7.10
N SER A 38 -1.09 -4.02 6.81
CA SER A 38 -2.33 -4.09 7.58
C SER A 38 -3.25 -5.17 7.01
N CYS A 39 -3.81 -5.99 7.90
CA CYS A 39 -4.92 -6.88 7.55
C CYS A 39 -6.08 -6.07 6.95
N PRO A 40 -6.75 -6.56 5.90
CA PRO A 40 -7.84 -5.84 5.24
C PRO A 40 -9.03 -5.64 6.18
N SER A 41 -9.35 -6.64 7.01
CA SER A 41 -10.39 -6.53 8.02
C SER A 41 -9.81 -6.09 9.37
N PRO A 42 -10.54 -5.24 10.11
CA PRO A 42 -10.18 -4.93 11.48
C PRO A 42 -10.45 -6.10 12.41
N ASP A 43 -9.73 -6.14 13.54
CA ASP A 43 -9.97 -7.06 14.64
C ASP A 43 -11.31 -6.73 15.35
N HIS A 44 -11.74 -7.56 16.30
CA HIS A 44 -12.96 -7.37 17.12
C HIS A 44 -13.02 -6.03 17.88
N THR A 45 -11.89 -5.34 18.00
CA THR A 45 -11.75 -4.01 18.62
C THR A 45 -11.73 -2.86 17.59
N THR A 46 -12.08 -3.12 16.33
CA THR A 46 -12.06 -2.18 15.20
C THR A 46 -10.66 -1.61 14.90
N ARG A 47 -9.60 -2.28 15.38
CA ARG A 47 -8.21 -1.92 15.11
C ARG A 47 -7.66 -2.74 13.97
N TYR A 48 -6.87 -2.10 13.12
CA TYR A 48 -6.16 -2.78 12.04
C TYR A 48 -4.91 -3.44 12.61
N ARG A 49 -4.75 -4.73 12.35
CA ARG A 49 -3.58 -5.51 12.75
C ARG A 49 -2.49 -5.36 11.71
N CYS A 50 -1.25 -5.17 12.18
CA CYS A 50 -0.06 -5.09 11.34
C CYS A 50 0.73 -6.39 11.43
N ILE A 51 1.05 -6.97 10.28
CA ILE A 51 1.84 -8.19 10.14
C ILE A 51 3.11 -7.90 9.32
N ASP A 52 4.11 -8.74 9.45
CA ASP A 52 5.38 -8.63 8.74
C ASP A 52 5.27 -9.21 7.32
N ASP A 53 6.14 -8.82 6.39
CA ASP A 53 6.14 -9.37 5.03
C ASP A 53 6.45 -10.87 4.98
N ARG A 54 7.18 -11.35 6.00
CA ARG A 54 7.54 -12.76 6.16
C ARG A 54 6.39 -13.61 6.68
N SER A 55 5.54 -13.02 7.51
CA SER A 55 4.34 -13.62 8.08
C SER A 55 3.24 -13.88 7.06
N LEU A 56 3.27 -13.19 5.92
CA LEU A 56 2.34 -13.50 4.83
C LEU A 56 2.66 -14.89 4.24
N CYS A 57 1.66 -15.77 4.23
CA CYS A 57 1.74 -17.10 3.65
C CYS A 57 2.74 -18.02 4.35
N ASP A 58 2.87 -17.92 5.66
CA ASP A 58 3.79 -18.75 6.44
C ASP A 58 3.12 -20.00 7.04
N GLY A 59 1.81 -20.14 6.84
CA GLY A 59 0.99 -21.24 7.35
C GLY A 59 0.40 -20.98 8.74
N PHE A 60 0.58 -19.78 9.31
CA PHE A 60 -0.03 -19.34 10.54
C PHE A 60 -1.07 -18.24 10.26
N ILE A 61 -2.21 -18.31 10.94
CA ILE A 61 -3.25 -17.28 10.83
C ILE A 61 -2.85 -16.09 11.69
N ASP A 62 -2.31 -15.04 11.08
CA ASP A 62 -1.97 -13.79 11.73
C ASP A 62 -3.10 -12.75 11.62
N CYS A 63 -3.89 -12.74 10.53
CA CYS A 63 -5.03 -11.85 10.37
C CYS A 63 -6.34 -12.42 10.95
N PRO A 64 -7.27 -11.55 11.41
CA PRO A 64 -8.47 -11.98 12.14
C PRO A 64 -9.43 -12.87 11.34
N ASN A 65 -9.49 -12.75 10.01
CA ASN A 65 -10.27 -13.67 9.16
C ASN A 65 -9.37 -14.53 8.25
N ALA A 66 -8.12 -14.78 8.67
CA ALA A 66 -7.17 -15.58 7.91
C ALA A 66 -6.91 -15.06 6.48
N GLU A 67 -7.05 -13.75 6.26
CA GLU A 67 -6.87 -13.16 4.93
C GLU A 67 -5.42 -13.24 4.44
N ASP A 68 -4.47 -13.34 5.36
CA ASP A 68 -3.05 -13.58 5.12
C ASP A 68 -2.75 -15.00 4.60
N GLU A 69 -3.61 -15.96 4.93
CA GLU A 69 -3.48 -17.38 4.56
C GLU A 69 -4.54 -17.85 3.55
N ASP A 70 -5.30 -16.91 2.96
CA ASP A 70 -6.27 -17.22 1.91
C ASP A 70 -5.54 -17.78 0.67
N MET A 71 -5.94 -18.98 0.22
CA MET A 71 -5.23 -19.71 -0.84
C MET A 71 -5.14 -18.93 -2.16
N GLY A 72 -6.19 -18.16 -2.50
CA GLY A 72 -6.22 -17.38 -3.75
C GLY A 72 -5.31 -16.15 -3.66
N SER A 73 -5.38 -15.45 -2.54
CA SER A 73 -4.59 -14.24 -2.27
C SER A 73 -3.12 -14.59 -2.12
N CYS A 74 -2.82 -15.66 -1.39
CA CYS A 74 -1.47 -16.08 -1.05
C CYS A 74 -0.62 -16.45 -2.27
N MET A 75 -1.20 -17.13 -3.26
CA MET A 75 -0.50 -17.55 -4.49
C MET A 75 0.14 -16.39 -5.27
N PHE A 76 -0.47 -15.20 -5.20
CA PHE A 76 -0.05 -14.05 -6.02
C PHE A 76 0.47 -12.88 -5.20
N PHE A 77 0.29 -12.87 -3.88
CA PHE A 77 0.51 -11.67 -3.08
C PHE A 77 1.94 -11.11 -3.20
N LYS A 78 2.98 -11.94 -2.99
CA LYS A 78 4.38 -11.49 -2.98
C LYS A 78 4.85 -11.05 -4.38
N THR A 79 4.46 -11.78 -5.42
CA THR A 79 4.87 -11.50 -6.80
C THR A 79 4.12 -10.28 -7.36
N THR A 80 2.80 -10.20 -7.17
CA THR A 80 1.99 -9.08 -7.61
C THR A 80 2.42 -7.78 -6.95
N LYS A 81 2.73 -7.79 -5.64
CA LYS A 81 3.28 -6.60 -4.94
C LYS A 81 4.55 -6.09 -5.61
N ALA A 82 5.55 -6.95 -5.79
CA ALA A 82 6.84 -6.55 -6.35
C ALA A 82 6.69 -5.89 -7.74
N HIS A 83 5.78 -6.40 -8.57
CA HIS A 83 5.49 -5.81 -9.87
C HIS A 83 4.71 -4.49 -9.77
N LEU A 84 3.80 -4.36 -8.80
CA LEU A 84 3.07 -3.12 -8.56
C LEU A 84 4.02 -1.98 -8.15
N ASP A 85 5.02 -2.26 -7.32
CA ASP A 85 6.00 -1.27 -6.86
C ASP A 85 6.85 -0.72 -8.02
N VAL A 86 7.27 -1.60 -8.94
CA VAL A 86 8.00 -1.21 -10.16
C VAL A 86 7.13 -0.34 -11.06
N LEU A 87 5.86 -0.70 -11.25
CA LEU A 87 4.91 0.08 -12.06
C LEU A 87 4.63 1.44 -11.42
N ALA A 88 4.43 1.47 -10.11
CA ALA A 88 4.20 2.70 -9.35
C ALA A 88 5.40 3.65 -9.47
N ASP A 89 6.63 3.14 -9.32
CA ASP A 89 7.83 3.95 -9.49
C ASP A 89 7.97 4.50 -10.93
N ALA A 90 7.73 3.66 -11.95
CA ALA A 90 7.77 4.10 -13.34
C ALA A 90 6.73 5.21 -13.64
N LEU A 91 5.50 5.06 -13.15
CA LEU A 91 4.44 6.06 -13.29
C LEU A 91 4.76 7.35 -12.52
N LEU A 92 5.29 7.24 -11.31
CA LEU A 92 5.70 8.40 -10.53
C LEU A 92 6.87 9.16 -11.17
N ARG A 93 7.82 8.47 -11.81
CA ARG A 93 8.89 9.10 -12.59
C ARG A 93 8.34 9.82 -13.82
N TRP A 94 7.38 9.21 -14.53
CA TRP A 94 6.68 9.85 -15.65
C TRP A 94 5.96 11.13 -15.22
N ALA A 95 5.17 11.05 -14.14
CA ALA A 95 4.40 12.18 -13.63
C ALA A 95 5.27 13.35 -13.13
N ARG A 96 6.50 13.08 -12.66
CA ARG A 96 7.47 14.08 -12.22
C ARG A 96 8.20 14.78 -13.37
N GLY A 97 7.94 14.41 -14.63
CA GLY A 97 8.50 15.07 -15.80
C GLY A 97 10.02 14.92 -15.95
N ARG A 98 10.62 13.85 -15.40
CA ARG A 98 12.05 13.55 -15.57
C ARG A 98 12.23 12.54 -16.71
N TYR A 99 12.42 13.07 -17.91
CA TYR A 99 12.96 12.38 -19.08
C TYR A 99 14.20 13.12 -19.57
#